data_AF-A0A8B3N8Y4-F1
#
_entry.id   AF-A0A8B3N8Y4-F1
#
_cell.length_a   1.000
_cell.length_b   1.000
_cell.length_c   1.000
_cell.angle_alpha   90.00
_cell.angle_beta   90.00
_cell.angle_gamma   90.00
#
_symmetry.space_group_name_H-M   'P 1'
#
loop_
_entity.id
_entity.type
_entity.pdbx_description
1 polymer ?
#
loop_
_entity_poly.entity_id
_entity_poly.type
_entity_poly.pdbx_seq_one_letter_code
_entity_poly.pdbx_strand_id
1 'polypeptide(L)'
;AVAVWGFAFGAVPVGLQTWMVLRAAPKQAESAGVLMVITFQVAIAAGTTCGGLLVDHTGIASVFVYSAVATFLAVLTVFLLGPNRKT
;
A
#
# COMPACT_ATOMS: atom_id res chain seq x y z
N ALA A 1 -2.32 -13.20 15.51
CA ALA A 1 -2.45 -13.07 14.04
C ALA A 1 -3.40 -11.92 13.66
N VAL A 2 -4.71 -12.02 13.94
CA VAL A 2 -5.71 -11.00 13.54
C VAL A 2 -5.43 -9.60 14.14
N ALA A 3 -4.99 -9.52 15.40
CA ALA A 3 -4.64 -8.24 16.02
C ALA A 3 -3.46 -7.53 15.32
N VAL A 4 -2.43 -8.28 14.92
CA VAL A 4 -1.27 -7.74 14.20
C VAL A 4 -1.69 -7.26 12.81
N TRP A 5 -2.52 -8.05 12.13
CA TRP A 5 -3.07 -7.68 10.83
C TRP A 5 -3.92 -6.40 10.93
N GLY A 6 -4.83 -6.33 11.91
CA GLY A 6 -5.68 -5.16 12.14
C GLY A 6 -4.87 -3.92 12.51
N PHE A 7 -3.84 -4.07 13.34
CA PHE A 7 -2.92 -2.98 13.66
C PHE A 7 -2.18 -2.49 12.42
N ALA A 8 -1.61 -3.38 11.60
CA ALA A 8 -0.91 -3.00 10.38
C ALA A 8 -1.84 -2.31 9.37
N PHE A 9 -3.02 -2.89 9.11
CA PHE A 9 -4.01 -2.31 8.20
C PHE A 9 -4.59 -0.98 8.68
N GLY A 10 -4.68 -0.75 9.98
CA GLY A 10 -5.07 0.55 10.53
C GLY A 10 -3.93 1.57 10.51
N ALA A 11 -2.75 1.17 11.00
CA ALA A 11 -1.63 2.08 11.20
C ALA A 11 -1.02 2.59 9.89
N VAL A 12 -0.93 1.75 8.84
CA VAL A 12 -0.31 2.12 7.56
C VAL A 12 -1.07 3.27 6.85
N PRO A 13 -2.37 3.13 6.51
CA PRO A 13 -3.09 4.21 5.83
C PRO A 13 -3.21 5.46 6.70
N VAL A 14 -3.41 5.32 8.02
CA VAL A 14 -3.46 6.47 8.94
C VAL A 14 -2.11 7.20 8.98
N GLY A 15 -1.00 6.48 9.07
CA GLY A 15 0.34 7.04 9.03
C GLY A 15 0.65 7.77 7.72
N LEU A 16 0.26 7.18 6.58
CA LEU A 16 0.41 7.80 5.25
C LEU A 16 -0.43 9.07 5.11
N GLN A 17 -1.70 9.04 5.53
CA GLN A 17 -2.58 10.23 5.53
C GLN A 17 -1.99 11.35 6.40
N THR A 18 -1.54 11.02 7.60
CA THR A 18 -0.93 11.97 8.53
C THR A 18 0.34 12.59 7.93
N TRP A 19 1.21 11.78 7.33
CA TRP A 19 2.41 12.27 6.65
C TRP A 19 2.09 13.17 5.44
N MET A 20 1.08 12.82 4.64
CA MET A 20 0.68 13.62 3.50
C MET A 20 0.18 15.01 3.91
N VAL A 21 -0.73 15.05 4.88
CA VAL A 21 -1.33 16.28 5.39
C VAL A 21 -0.29 17.16 6.09
N LEU A 22 0.58 16.57 6.91
CA LEU A 22 1.51 17.34 7.74
C LEU A 22 2.83 17.69 7.06
N ARG A 23 3.28 16.90 6.06
CA ARG A 23 4.66 17.01 5.57
C ARG A 23 4.85 16.89 4.07
N ALA A 24 4.08 16.07 3.37
CA ALA A 24 4.30 15.88 1.93
C ALA A 24 3.77 17.05 1.09
N ALA A 25 2.54 17.49 1.34
CA ALA A 25 1.89 18.53 0.55
C ALA A 25 0.82 19.30 1.34
N PRO A 26 1.15 19.97 2.45
CA PRO A 26 0.17 20.65 3.31
C PRO A 26 -0.65 21.72 2.57
N LYS A 27 -0.05 22.41 1.60
CA LYS A 27 -0.74 23.43 0.77
C LYS A 27 -1.66 22.84 -0.29
N GLN A 28 -1.56 21.54 -0.57
CA GLN A 28 -2.33 20.81 -1.59
C GLN A 28 -2.93 19.52 -1.00
N ALA A 29 -3.29 19.56 0.29
CA ALA A 29 -3.71 18.37 1.03
C ALA A 29 -4.97 17.72 0.46
N GLU A 30 -5.91 18.52 -0.06
CA GLU A 30 -7.13 18.03 -0.72
C GLU A 30 -6.81 17.21 -1.97
N SER A 31 -5.99 17.76 -2.87
CA SER A 31 -5.60 17.09 -4.11
C SER A 31 -4.74 15.85 -3.84
N ALA A 32 -3.80 15.94 -2.88
CA ALA A 32 -2.99 14.81 -2.44
C ALA A 32 -3.85 13.69 -1.82
N GLY A 33 -4.88 14.04 -1.03
CA GLY A 33 -5.82 13.10 -0.45
C GLY A 33 -6.60 12.33 -1.52
N VAL A 34 -7.13 13.03 -2.52
CA VAL A 34 -7.81 12.40 -3.66
C VAL A 34 -6.88 11.45 -4.41
N LEU A 35 -5.63 11.87 -4.69
CA LEU A 35 -4.64 11.02 -5.35
C LEU A 35 -4.34 9.75 -4.54
N MET A 36 -4.24 9.86 -3.21
CA MET A 36 -4.02 8.72 -2.32
C MET A 36 -5.17 7.72 -2.42
N VAL A 37 -6.42 8.20 -2.37
CA VAL A 37 -7.61 7.35 -2.48
C VAL A 37 -7.65 6.65 -3.84
N ILE A 38 -7.45 7.39 -4.94
CA ILE A 38 -7.40 6.80 -6.29
C ILE A 38 -6.33 5.72 -6.37
N THR A 39 -5.15 5.99 -5.81
CA THR A 39 -4.05 5.03 -5.79
C THR A 39 -4.43 3.74 -5.05
N PHE A 40 -5.07 3.85 -3.87
CA PHE A 40 -5.57 2.68 -3.14
C PHE A 40 -6.62 1.91 -3.94
N GLN A 41 -7.58 2.60 -4.56
CA GLN A 41 -8.63 1.96 -5.35
C GLN A 41 -8.05 1.21 -6.56
N VAL A 42 -7.11 1.82 -7.28
CA VAL A 42 -6.41 1.17 -8.40
C VAL A 42 -5.60 -0.03 -7.91
N ALA A 43 -4.90 0.08 -6.78
CA ALA A 43 -4.14 -1.03 -6.21
C ALA A 43 -5.04 -2.20 -5.78
N ILE A 44 -6.21 -1.91 -5.20
CA ILE A 44 -7.19 -2.94 -4.81
C ILE A 44 -7.73 -3.63 -6.07
N ALA A 45 -8.16 -2.87 -7.09
CA ALA A 45 -8.67 -3.44 -8.33
C ALA A 45 -7.61 -4.30 -9.04
N ALA A 46 -6.39 -3.80 -9.17
CA ALA A 46 -5.29 -4.56 -9.76
C ALA A 46 -4.97 -5.82 -8.94
N GLY A 47 -4.93 -5.70 -7.60
CA GLY A 47 -4.67 -6.81 -6.70
C GLY A 47 -5.73 -7.91 -6.77
N THR A 48 -7.01 -7.55 -6.85
CA THR A 48 -8.10 -8.53 -6.99
C THR A 48 -8.12 -9.18 -8.37
N THR A 49 -7.87 -8.42 -9.44
CA THR A 49 -7.77 -8.98 -10.80
C THR A 49 -6.59 -9.95 -10.92
N CYS A 50 -5.38 -9.54 -10.53
CA CYS A 50 -4.20 -10.40 -10.60
C CYS A 50 -4.33 -11.60 -9.66
N GLY A 51 -4.79 -11.39 -8.43
CA GLY A 51 -4.99 -12.46 -7.45
C GLY A 51 -6.04 -13.48 -7.91
N GLY A 52 -7.16 -13.03 -8.46
CA GLY A 52 -8.21 -13.89 -8.99
C GLY A 52 -7.71 -14.79 -10.12
N LEU A 53 -7.03 -14.20 -11.11
CA LEU A 53 -6.42 -14.97 -12.21
C LEU A 53 -5.41 -15.99 -11.71
N LEU A 54 -4.62 -15.65 -10.69
CA LEU A 54 -3.63 -16.56 -10.13
C LEU A 54 -4.28 -17.75 -9.43
N VAL A 55 -5.36 -17.52 -8.68
CA VAL A 55 -6.14 -18.56 -8.02
C VAL A 55 -6.78 -19.50 -9.05
N ASP A 56 -7.35 -18.94 -10.13
CA ASP A 56 -8.02 -19.72 -11.17
C ASP A 56 -7.07 -20.71 -11.87
N HIS A 57 -5.79 -20.34 -12.05
CA HIS A 57 -4.82 -21.18 -12.76
C HIS A 57 -3.95 -22.07 -11.85
N THR A 58 -3.61 -21.61 -10.65
CA THR A 58 -2.58 -22.26 -9.80
C THR A 58 -3.06 -22.56 -8.38
N GLY A 59 -4.33 -22.26 -8.07
CA GLY A 59 -4.95 -22.49 -6.78
C GLY A 59 -4.61 -21.42 -5.73
N ILE A 60 -5.21 -21.55 -4.55
CA ILE A 60 -5.17 -20.53 -3.48
C ILE A 60 -3.76 -20.30 -2.92
N ALA A 61 -2.89 -21.31 -2.97
CA ALA A 61 -1.53 -21.23 -2.43
C ALA A 61 -0.68 -20.13 -3.10
N SER A 62 -0.94 -19.84 -4.39
CA SER A 62 -0.20 -18.85 -5.17
C SER A 62 -0.38 -17.42 -4.65
N VAL A 63 -1.53 -17.13 -4.03
CA VAL A 63 -1.85 -15.81 -3.46
C VAL A 63 -0.90 -15.43 -2.33
N PHE A 64 -0.45 -16.41 -1.54
CA PHE A 64 0.51 -16.16 -0.46
C PHE A 64 1.86 -15.74 -1.00
N VAL A 65 2.37 -16.43 -2.03
CA VAL A 65 3.64 -16.09 -2.68
C VAL A 65 3.54 -14.73 -3.37
N TYR A 66 2.45 -14.48 -4.09
CA TYR A 66 2.18 -13.19 -4.72
C TYR A 66 2.17 -12.05 -3.70
N SER A 67 1.47 -12.22 -2.58
CA SER A 67 1.39 -11.22 -1.52
C SER A 67 2.75 -10.96 -0.86
N ALA A 68 3.56 -12.01 -0.68
CA ALA A 68 4.92 -11.89 -0.13
C ALA A 68 5.83 -11.08 -1.07
N VAL A 69 5.82 -11.39 -2.38
CA VAL A 69 6.60 -10.66 -3.38
C VAL A 69 6.14 -9.21 -3.50
N ALA A 70 4.83 -8.97 -3.58
CA ALA A 70 4.28 -7.62 -3.66
C ALA A 70 4.65 -6.77 -2.44
N THR A 71 4.55 -7.35 -1.23
CA THR A 71 4.95 -6.66 0.01
C THR A 71 6.45 -6.37 0.04
N PHE A 72 7.27 -7.32 -0.38
CA PHE A 72 8.72 -7.14 -0.45
C PHE A 72 9.11 -6.01 -1.41
N LEU A 73 8.50 -5.97 -2.61
CA LEU A 73 8.72 -4.89 -3.57
C LEU A 73 8.26 -3.53 -3.04
N ALA A 74 7.13 -3.48 -2.32
CA ALA A 74 6.66 -2.25 -1.69
C ALA A 74 7.66 -1.73 -0.65
N VAL A 75 8.14 -2.60 0.24
CA VAL A 75 9.17 -2.27 1.24
C VAL A 75 10.45 -1.80 0.56
N LEU A 76 10.93 -2.51 -0.46
CA LEU A 76 12.12 -2.15 -1.22
C LEU A 76 11.97 -0.78 -1.87
N THR A 77 10.81 -0.50 -2.48
CA THR A 77 10.53 0.80 -3.12
C THR A 77 10.55 1.93 -2.09
N VAL A 78 9.90 1.75 -0.94
CA VAL A 78 9.93 2.75 0.14
C VAL A 78 11.33 2.93 0.71
N PHE A 79 12.12 1.86 0.80
CA PHE A 79 13.49 1.93 1.31
C PHE A 79 14.42 2.67 0.35
N LEU A 80 14.28 2.45 -0.96
CA LEU A 80 15.15 3.06 -1.98
C LEU A 80 14.74 4.49 -2.36
N LEU A 81 13.43 4.76 -2.46
CA LEU A 81 12.88 6.07 -2.87
C LEU A 81 12.37 6.89 -1.69
N GLY A 82 12.51 6.38 -0.46
CA GLY A 82 12.07 7.07 0.76
C GLY A 82 12.67 8.48 0.84
N PRO A 83 11.89 9.51 1.21
CA PRO A 83 12.39 10.87 1.29
C PRO A 83 13.61 10.93 2.22
N ASN A 84 14.77 11.35 1.70
CA ASN A 84 15.93 11.67 2.52
C ASN A 84 15.52 12.76 3.51
N ARG A 85 15.42 12.41 4.80
CA ARG A 85 15.22 13.36 5.90
C ARG A 85 16.47 14.24 5.98
N LYS A 86 16.55 15.29 5.16
CA LYS A 86 17.38 16.45 5.48
C LYS A 86 16.65 17.15 6.63
N THR A 87 17.17 16.92 7.83
CA THR A 87 16.90 17.68 9.05
C THR A 87 17.12 19.15 8.82
#